data_AF-A0A1M6H6V0-F1
#
_entry.id   AF-A0A1M6H6V0-F1
#
_cell.length_a   1.000
_cell.length_b   1.000
_cell.length_c   1.000
_cell.angle_alpha   90.00
_cell.angle_beta   90.00
_cell.angle_gamma   90.00
#
_symmetry.space_group_name_H-M   'P 1'
#
loop_
_entity.id
_entity.type
_entity.pdbx_description
1 polymer ?
#
loop_
_entity_poly.entity_id
_entity_poly.type
_entity_poly.pdbx_seq_one_letter_code
_entity_poly.pdbx_strand_id
1 'polypeptide(L)'
;MNKYALIFCFLFWGYFAMAQTNDIMEFQSIRLHDTIKTKQTFKTINEVDKINDTFFFTTKYLKEEGLFLIEKRESYWIVYDYNDFASNYVVGKHHKLNNQYVSIEINVSRSGYGINLYSWYLIFDLKNKTYLTLDKSSYNADEKNIVLNKCESMIKFKNNTFTVIRNCLPKNECGNCIESGIYKVKNGKFIKIKSSH
;
A
#
# COMPACT_ATOMS: atom_id res chain seq x y z
N MET A 1 -45.25 6.75 25.96
CA MET A 1 -44.05 6.17 25.31
C MET A 1 -43.63 4.93 26.07
N ASN A 2 -43.55 3.80 25.38
CA ASN A 2 -43.37 2.48 26.00
C ASN A 2 -41.92 2.35 26.52
N LYS A 3 -41.73 2.08 27.83
CA LYS A 3 -40.39 2.07 28.49
C LYS A 3 -39.39 1.11 27.81
N TYR A 4 -39.90 0.07 27.15
CA TYR A 4 -39.11 -0.90 26.40
C TYR A 4 -38.51 -0.34 25.10
N ALA A 5 -39.12 0.66 24.48
CA ALA A 5 -38.59 1.28 23.26
C ALA A 5 -37.32 2.13 23.55
N LEU A 6 -37.25 2.73 24.73
CA LEU A 6 -36.10 3.52 25.18
C LEU A 6 -34.88 2.65 25.49
N ILE A 7 -35.10 1.48 26.10
CA ILE A 7 -34.02 0.50 26.36
C ILE A 7 -33.49 -0.09 25.05
N PHE A 8 -34.38 -0.36 24.08
CA PHE A 8 -33.98 -0.86 22.77
C PHE A 8 -33.13 0.17 21.99
N CYS A 9 -33.47 1.46 22.07
CA CYS A 9 -32.66 2.53 21.46
C CYS A 9 -31.29 2.68 22.12
N PHE A 10 -31.19 2.57 23.45
CA PHE A 10 -29.92 2.64 24.18
C PHE A 10 -28.98 1.45 23.88
N LEU A 11 -29.54 0.24 23.75
CA LEU A 11 -28.77 -0.94 23.36
C LEU A 11 -28.28 -0.86 21.90
N PHE A 12 -29.09 -0.30 20.99
CA PHE A 12 -28.68 -0.10 19.60
C PHE A 12 -27.57 0.96 19.45
N TRP A 13 -27.63 2.05 20.23
CA TRP A 13 -26.57 3.07 20.23
C TRP A 13 -25.24 2.57 20.81
N GLY A 14 -25.28 1.69 21.82
CA GLY A 14 -24.08 1.07 22.37
C GLY A 14 -23.31 0.22 21.35
N TYR A 15 -24.01 -0.45 20.43
CA TYR A 15 -23.38 -1.23 19.36
C TYR A 15 -22.70 -0.36 18.29
N PHE A 16 -23.28 0.79 17.93
CA PHE A 16 -22.67 1.71 16.96
C PHE A 16 -21.47 2.48 17.55
N ALA A 17 -21.48 2.78 18.85
CA ALA A 17 -20.35 3.46 19.51
C ALA A 17 -19.08 2.60 19.62
N MET A 18 -19.19 1.26 19.52
CA MET A 18 -18.06 0.34 19.57
C MET A 18 -17.54 -0.10 18.19
N ALA A 19 -18.12 0.40 17.09
CA ALA A 19 -17.52 0.28 15.77
C ALA A 19 -16.39 1.30 15.59
N GLN A 20 -15.36 1.25 16.45
CA GLN A 20 -14.06 1.76 16.05
C GLN A 20 -13.57 0.80 14.97
N THR A 21 -13.62 1.27 13.73
CA THR A 21 -13.00 0.61 12.59
C THR A 21 -11.52 0.45 12.87
N ASN A 22 -11.12 -0.71 13.39
CA ASN A 22 -9.76 -1.19 13.17
C ASN A 22 -9.61 -1.23 11.65
N ASP A 23 -8.89 -0.28 11.07
CA ASP A 23 -8.64 -0.27 9.63
C ASP A 23 -8.08 -1.64 9.25
N ILE A 24 -8.91 -2.40 8.53
CA ILE A 24 -8.59 -3.76 8.16
C ILE A 24 -7.58 -3.65 7.02
N MET A 25 -6.30 -3.78 7.35
CA MET A 25 -5.20 -3.80 6.38
C MET A 25 -5.14 -5.18 5.70
N GLU A 26 -6.01 -5.38 4.71
CA GLU A 26 -6.16 -6.61 3.95
C GLU A 26 -5.52 -6.54 2.57
N PHE A 27 -4.89 -7.65 2.17
CA PHE A 27 -4.35 -7.81 0.83
C PHE A 27 -5.50 -7.95 -0.18
N GLN A 28 -5.36 -7.25 -1.30
CA GLN A 28 -6.30 -7.25 -2.42
C GLN A 28 -5.67 -7.96 -3.62
N SER A 29 -6.48 -8.58 -4.47
CA SER A 29 -5.99 -9.21 -5.70
C SER A 29 -5.41 -8.16 -6.65
N ILE A 30 -4.24 -8.46 -7.22
CA ILE A 30 -3.70 -7.69 -8.34
C ILE A 30 -4.52 -8.07 -9.58
N ARG A 31 -4.87 -7.07 -10.39
CA ARG A 31 -5.69 -7.29 -11.58
C ARG A 31 -4.86 -7.95 -12.67
N LEU A 32 -5.46 -8.94 -13.34
CA LEU A 32 -4.89 -9.55 -14.54
C LEU A 32 -5.14 -8.58 -15.69
N HIS A 33 -4.05 -8.12 -16.31
CA HIS A 33 -4.12 -7.20 -17.44
C HIS A 33 -4.07 -7.96 -18.77
N ASP A 34 -3.10 -8.87 -18.95
CA ASP A 34 -2.90 -9.58 -20.21
C ASP A 34 -2.16 -10.93 -20.04
N THR A 35 -2.19 -11.77 -21.08
CA THR A 35 -1.39 -12.99 -21.22
C THR A 35 -0.72 -13.04 -22.58
N ILE A 36 0.60 -12.86 -22.59
CA ILE A 36 1.41 -12.74 -23.80
C ILE A 36 1.95 -14.11 -24.21
N LYS A 37 1.64 -14.55 -25.43
CA LYS A 37 2.11 -15.85 -25.95
C LYS A 37 3.15 -15.72 -27.07
N THR A 38 3.36 -14.52 -27.60
CA THR A 38 4.20 -14.31 -28.79
C THR A 38 5.57 -13.75 -28.42
N LYS A 39 6.63 -14.37 -28.95
CA LYS A 39 8.03 -13.99 -28.68
C LYS A 39 8.36 -12.55 -29.08
N GLN A 40 7.65 -11.99 -30.06
CA GLN A 40 7.88 -10.63 -30.54
C GLN A 40 7.49 -9.59 -29.47
N THR A 41 6.39 -9.82 -28.76
CA THR A 41 5.92 -8.94 -27.67
C THR A 41 6.82 -9.02 -26.44
N PHE A 42 7.45 -10.17 -26.16
CA PHE A 42 8.43 -10.25 -25.06
C PHE A 42 9.59 -9.27 -25.24
N LYS A 43 10.02 -9.03 -26.49
CA LYS A 43 11.15 -8.14 -26.81
C LYS A 43 10.83 -6.66 -26.63
N THR A 44 9.56 -6.28 -26.56
CA THR A 44 9.15 -4.88 -26.41
C THR A 44 9.03 -4.46 -24.95
N ILE A 45 9.16 -5.40 -24.01
CA ILE A 45 9.03 -5.14 -22.58
C ILE A 45 10.43 -4.98 -21.98
N ASN A 46 10.71 -3.79 -21.45
CA ASN A 46 11.96 -3.52 -20.75
C ASN A 46 11.85 -3.96 -19.30
N GLU A 47 12.79 -4.80 -18.86
CA GLU A 47 12.93 -5.14 -17.44
C GLU A 47 13.54 -3.95 -16.70
N VAL A 48 12.75 -3.28 -15.86
CA VAL A 48 13.23 -2.16 -15.06
C VAL A 48 13.75 -2.66 -13.71
N ASP A 49 13.00 -3.58 -13.08
CA ASP A 49 13.35 -4.12 -11.77
C ASP A 49 13.11 -5.63 -11.70
N LYS A 50 14.17 -6.40 -11.95
CA LYS A 50 14.15 -7.87 -11.84
C LYS A 50 14.14 -8.30 -10.38
N ILE A 51 13.11 -9.04 -9.98
CA ILE A 51 12.98 -9.58 -8.62
C ILE A 51 13.67 -10.95 -8.51
N ASN A 52 13.40 -11.81 -9.50
CA ASN A 52 13.98 -13.13 -9.69
C ASN A 52 13.81 -13.56 -11.15
N ASP A 53 14.12 -14.80 -11.50
CA ASP A 53 14.01 -15.28 -12.90
C ASP A 53 12.57 -15.40 -13.40
N THR A 54 11.59 -15.43 -12.49
CA THR A 54 10.17 -15.54 -12.80
C THR A 54 9.46 -14.18 -12.82
N PHE A 55 9.87 -13.24 -11.97
CA PHE A 55 9.16 -11.98 -11.78
C PHE A 55 10.05 -10.75 -12.00
N PHE A 56 9.49 -9.76 -12.69
CA PHE A 56 10.06 -8.43 -12.79
C PHE A 56 8.96 -7.38 -12.92
N PHE A 57 9.30 -6.13 -12.61
CA PHE A 57 8.41 -5.00 -12.85
C PHE A 57 8.84 -4.20 -14.09
N THR A 58 7.86 -3.63 -14.77
CA THR A 58 8.04 -2.61 -15.80
C THR A 58 7.12 -1.43 -15.55
N THR A 59 7.55 -0.24 -15.93
CA THR A 59 6.72 0.98 -15.88
C THR A 59 6.04 1.30 -17.21
N LYS A 60 6.38 0.55 -18.26
CA LYS A 60 5.78 0.67 -19.60
C LYS A 60 5.43 -0.69 -20.14
N TYR A 61 4.19 -0.85 -20.59
CA TYR A 61 3.71 -2.04 -21.27
C TYR A 61 3.03 -1.62 -22.58
N LEU A 62 3.63 -2.00 -23.71
CA LEU A 62 3.20 -1.55 -25.04
C LEU A 62 3.12 -0.01 -25.14
N LYS A 63 1.91 0.55 -25.19
CA LYS A 63 1.66 2.00 -25.25
C LYS A 63 1.15 2.57 -23.92
N GLU A 64 1.05 1.74 -22.89
CA GLU A 64 0.54 2.10 -21.57
C GLU A 64 1.68 2.39 -20.61
N GLU A 65 1.52 3.45 -19.82
CA GLU A 65 2.38 3.78 -18.69
C GLU A 65 1.65 3.41 -17.39
N GLY A 66 2.38 2.85 -16.44
CA GLY A 66 1.78 2.31 -15.21
C GLY A 66 2.82 1.58 -14.36
N LEU A 67 2.38 0.79 -13.39
CA LEU A 67 3.22 -0.19 -12.71
C LEU A 67 2.69 -1.58 -13.05
N PHE A 68 3.49 -2.37 -13.76
CA PHE A 68 3.10 -3.70 -14.20
C PHE A 68 4.04 -4.75 -13.60
N LEU A 69 3.45 -5.78 -13.00
CA LEU A 69 4.17 -6.99 -12.59
C LEU A 69 4.10 -8.00 -13.74
N ILE A 70 5.25 -8.48 -14.18
CA ILE A 70 5.34 -9.52 -15.20
C ILE A 70 5.75 -10.83 -14.55
N GLU A 71 5.01 -11.89 -14.86
CA GLU A 71 5.34 -13.27 -14.50
C GLU A 71 5.71 -14.06 -15.74
N LYS A 72 7.00 -14.44 -15.83
CA LYS A 72 7.52 -15.30 -16.89
C LYS A 72 7.11 -16.75 -16.64
N ARG A 73 6.40 -17.36 -17.59
CA ARG A 73 6.28 -18.82 -17.73
C ARG A 73 7.07 -19.27 -18.94
N GLU A 74 7.25 -20.59 -19.07
CA GLU A 74 8.04 -21.20 -20.15
C GLU A 74 7.56 -20.79 -21.54
N SER A 75 6.24 -20.73 -21.76
CA SER A 75 5.63 -20.50 -23.07
C SER A 75 4.80 -19.21 -23.18
N TYR A 76 4.57 -18.50 -22.07
CA TYR A 76 3.80 -17.26 -22.06
C TYR A 76 4.17 -16.41 -20.85
N TRP A 77 3.93 -15.10 -20.92
CA TRP A 77 4.10 -14.20 -19.79
C TRP A 77 2.73 -13.68 -19.35
N ILE A 78 2.54 -13.50 -18.05
CA ILE A 78 1.33 -12.92 -17.48
C ILE A 78 1.65 -11.50 -17.06
N VAL A 79 0.80 -10.55 -17.47
CA VAL A 79 0.90 -9.14 -17.11
C VAL A 79 -0.18 -8.84 -16.08
N TYR A 80 0.24 -8.34 -14.92
CA TYR A 80 -0.67 -7.84 -13.91
C TYR A 80 -0.52 -6.33 -13.82
N ASP A 81 -1.65 -5.61 -13.82
CA ASP A 81 -1.66 -4.15 -13.67
C ASP A 81 -1.87 -3.75 -12.21
N TYR A 82 -1.07 -2.77 -11.80
CA TYR A 82 -1.29 -2.03 -10.59
C TYR A 82 -1.30 -0.54 -10.93
N ASN A 83 -2.46 -0.02 -11.33
CA ASN A 83 -2.62 1.37 -11.74
C ASN A 83 -3.76 2.09 -11.01
N ASP A 84 -3.86 1.85 -9.69
CA ASP A 84 -4.87 2.49 -8.84
C ASP A 84 -4.41 3.86 -8.30
N PHE A 85 -3.31 4.43 -8.83
CA PHE A 85 -2.74 5.67 -8.35
C PHE A 85 -3.34 6.92 -8.99
N ALA A 86 -3.37 8.03 -8.24
CA ALA A 86 -3.76 9.33 -8.76
C ALA A 86 -2.77 9.85 -9.83
N SER A 87 -3.23 10.71 -10.75
CA SER A 87 -2.35 11.44 -11.66
C SER A 87 -1.31 12.25 -10.85
N ASN A 88 -0.02 12.12 -11.17
CA ASN A 88 1.16 12.71 -10.50
C ASN A 88 1.76 11.87 -9.35
N TYR A 89 2.24 10.66 -9.69
CA TYR A 89 3.01 9.81 -8.80
C TYR A 89 4.41 9.52 -9.37
N VAL A 90 5.34 9.22 -8.46
CA VAL A 90 6.67 8.71 -8.79
C VAL A 90 6.82 7.34 -8.14
N VAL A 91 7.10 6.33 -8.96
CA VAL A 91 7.43 4.99 -8.49
C VAL A 91 8.85 4.99 -7.96
N GLY A 92 9.00 4.68 -6.67
CA GLY A 92 10.29 4.49 -6.02
C GLY A 92 10.94 3.16 -6.40
N LYS A 93 12.06 2.84 -5.75
CA LYS A 93 12.77 1.59 -6.02
C LYS A 93 12.00 0.39 -5.45
N HIS A 94 12.13 -0.73 -6.15
CA HIS A 94 11.61 -2.02 -5.70
C HIS A 94 12.57 -2.63 -4.68
N HIS A 95 12.05 -3.10 -3.56
CA HIS A 95 12.83 -3.72 -2.50
C HIS A 95 12.37 -5.15 -2.26
N LYS A 96 13.22 -6.12 -2.60
CA LYS A 96 12.96 -7.52 -2.28
C LYS A 96 13.02 -7.71 -0.76
N LEU A 97 11.87 -8.02 -0.15
CA LEU A 97 11.79 -8.29 1.28
C LEU A 97 12.20 -9.73 1.59
N ASN A 98 11.65 -10.68 0.82
CA ASN A 98 12.06 -12.09 0.82
C ASN A 98 11.67 -12.74 -0.52
N ASN A 99 11.57 -14.07 -0.59
CA ASN A 99 11.20 -14.77 -1.83
C ASN A 99 9.71 -14.63 -2.21
N GLN A 100 8.84 -14.25 -1.28
CA GLN A 100 7.40 -14.09 -1.49
C GLN A 100 7.01 -12.62 -1.63
N TYR A 101 7.61 -11.72 -0.85
CA TYR A 101 7.21 -10.33 -0.76
C TYR A 101 8.22 -9.39 -1.39
N VAL A 102 7.69 -8.41 -2.11
CA VAL A 102 8.41 -7.23 -2.60
C VAL A 102 7.68 -6.00 -2.14
N SER A 103 8.41 -4.96 -1.76
CA SER A 103 7.82 -3.66 -1.49
C SER A 103 8.24 -2.60 -2.49
N ILE A 104 7.34 -1.63 -2.65
CA ILE A 104 7.52 -0.48 -3.54
C ILE A 104 7.02 0.74 -2.80
N GLU A 105 7.79 1.81 -2.83
CA GLU A 105 7.35 3.09 -2.32
C GLU A 105 6.83 3.95 -3.47
N ILE A 106 5.70 4.61 -3.27
CA ILE A 106 5.08 5.47 -4.27
C ILE A 106 4.91 6.83 -3.63
N ASN A 107 5.45 7.86 -4.27
CA ASN A 107 5.33 9.23 -3.80
C ASN A 107 4.34 9.97 -4.69
N VAL A 108 3.40 10.68 -4.10
CA VAL A 108 2.34 11.40 -4.80
C VAL A 108 2.38 12.86 -4.41
N SER A 109 2.28 13.74 -5.40
CA SER A 109 2.10 15.17 -5.17
C SER A 109 0.74 15.58 -5.71
N ARG A 110 -0.11 16.14 -4.84
CA ARG A 110 -1.43 16.63 -5.25
C ARG A 110 -1.39 18.15 -5.38
N SER A 111 -1.94 18.66 -6.50
CA SER A 111 -2.16 20.08 -6.69
C SER A 111 -3.23 20.60 -5.73
N GLY A 112 -3.04 21.79 -5.18
CA GLY A 112 -3.99 22.45 -4.27
C GLY A 112 -3.42 23.74 -3.71
N TYR A 113 -4.13 24.32 -2.72
CA TYR A 113 -3.60 25.43 -1.93
C TYR A 113 -2.49 24.92 -1.01
N GLY A 114 -1.25 25.34 -1.26
CA GLY A 114 -0.06 24.87 -0.51
C GLY A 114 0.57 23.56 -1.02
N ILE A 115 1.44 22.95 -0.21
CA ILE A 115 2.18 21.73 -0.55
C ILE A 115 1.50 20.51 0.07
N ASN A 116 1.11 19.54 -0.76
CA ASN A 116 0.49 18.28 -0.32
C ASN A 116 1.24 17.09 -0.91
N LEU A 117 2.06 16.44 -0.09
CA LEU A 117 2.89 15.29 -0.45
C LEU A 117 2.44 14.06 0.34
N TYR A 118 2.27 12.95 -0.34
CA TYR A 118 1.89 11.67 0.25
C TYR A 118 2.85 10.58 -0.20
N SER A 119 3.03 9.55 0.61
CA SER A 119 3.66 8.32 0.15
C SER A 119 2.93 7.08 0.63
N TRP A 120 2.92 6.09 -0.24
CA TRP A 120 2.38 4.77 0.02
C TRP A 120 3.50 3.74 0.02
N TYR A 121 3.41 2.77 0.93
CA TYR A 121 4.26 1.60 0.97
C TYR A 121 3.44 0.39 0.55
N LEU A 122 3.73 -0.13 -0.63
CA LEU A 122 3.04 -1.28 -1.18
C LEU A 122 3.80 -2.54 -0.84
N ILE A 123 3.07 -3.60 -0.52
CA ILE A 123 3.61 -4.94 -0.31
C ILE A 123 2.93 -5.87 -1.31
N PHE A 124 3.69 -6.38 -2.27
CA PHE A 124 3.23 -7.38 -3.24
C PHE A 124 3.52 -8.78 -2.71
N ASP A 125 2.50 -9.63 -2.65
CA ASP A 125 2.61 -11.07 -2.44
C ASP A 125 2.66 -11.77 -3.81
N LEU A 126 3.88 -12.09 -4.24
CA LEU A 126 4.14 -12.73 -5.53
C LEU A 126 3.57 -14.13 -5.62
N LYS A 127 3.34 -14.83 -4.50
CA LYS A 127 2.78 -16.18 -4.51
C LYS A 127 1.29 -16.14 -4.78
N ASN A 128 0.58 -15.28 -4.05
CA ASN A 128 -0.89 -15.22 -4.08
C ASN A 128 -1.44 -14.20 -5.10
N LYS A 129 -0.57 -13.41 -5.75
CA LYS A 129 -0.95 -12.34 -6.69
C LYS A 129 -1.84 -11.31 -6.03
N THR A 130 -1.47 -10.95 -4.82
CA THR A 130 -2.16 -9.93 -4.04
C THR A 130 -1.19 -8.83 -3.66
N TYR A 131 -1.73 -7.67 -3.29
CA TYR A 131 -0.96 -6.53 -2.82
C TYR A 131 -1.65 -5.90 -1.63
N LEU A 132 -0.91 -5.14 -0.83
CA LEU A 132 -1.43 -4.31 0.23
C LEU A 132 -0.82 -2.91 0.10
N THR A 133 -1.66 -1.89 0.21
CA THR A 133 -1.23 -0.49 0.24
C THR A 133 -1.28 0.01 1.69
N LEU A 134 -0.18 0.60 2.14
CA LEU A 134 -0.10 1.20 3.47
C LEU A 134 0.25 2.68 3.36
N ASP A 135 -0.47 3.53 4.09
CA ASP A 135 -0.17 4.95 4.19
C ASP A 135 1.15 5.14 4.96
N LYS A 136 2.21 5.50 4.22
CA LYS A 136 3.56 5.61 4.76
C LYS A 136 3.83 7.03 5.24
N SER A 137 3.50 8.05 4.45
CA SER A 137 3.65 9.43 4.89
C SER A 137 2.60 10.36 4.32
N SER A 138 2.39 11.45 5.05
CA SER A 138 1.66 12.62 4.59
C SER A 138 2.39 13.88 5.07
N TYR A 139 2.41 14.90 4.23
CA TYR A 139 2.96 16.20 4.52
C TYR A 139 2.08 17.24 3.87
N ASN A 140 1.47 18.09 4.68
CA ASN A 140 0.62 19.17 4.23
C ASN A 140 1.15 20.49 4.82
N ALA A 141 1.39 21.47 3.96
CA ALA A 141 1.79 22.81 4.33
C ALA A 141 0.93 23.85 3.59
N ASP A 142 0.75 25.02 4.20
CA ASP A 142 0.04 26.13 3.58
C ASP A 142 0.87 26.81 2.46
N GLU A 143 0.32 27.86 1.84
CA GLU A 143 1.00 28.63 0.78
C GLU A 143 2.30 29.33 1.24
N LYS A 144 2.45 29.54 2.55
CA LYS A 144 3.64 30.13 3.16
C LYS A 144 4.65 29.05 3.58
N ASN A 145 4.42 27.79 3.21
CA ASN A 145 5.20 26.61 3.60
C ASN A 145 5.19 26.35 5.11
N ILE A 146 4.16 26.81 5.83
CA ILE A 146 3.97 26.48 7.24
C ILE A 146 3.37 25.09 7.30
N VAL A 147 4.07 24.16 7.95
CA VAL A 147 3.63 22.77 8.11
C VAL A 147 2.37 22.72 8.96
N LEU A 148 1.27 22.26 8.36
CA LEU A 148 -0.01 22.08 9.03
C LEU A 148 -0.08 20.72 9.70
N ASN A 149 0.35 19.67 8.99
CA ASN A 149 0.45 18.31 9.50
C ASN A 149 1.52 17.54 8.72
N LYS A 150 2.38 16.81 9.44
CA LYS A 150 3.27 15.79 8.90
C LYS A 150 3.07 14.49 9.68
N CYS A 151 2.99 13.38 8.96
CA CYS A 151 3.03 12.06 9.53
C CYS A 151 3.93 11.16 8.67
N GLU A 152 4.74 10.32 9.32
CA GLU A 152 5.72 9.45 8.65
C GLU A 152 5.90 8.14 9.43
N SER A 153 5.66 7.01 8.76
CA SER A 153 5.87 5.66 9.26
C SER A 153 7.12 5.07 8.62
N MET A 154 8.18 4.93 9.40
CA MET A 154 9.38 4.22 9.00
C MET A 154 9.14 2.71 9.12
N ILE A 155 9.23 1.97 8.02
CA ILE A 155 8.92 0.54 7.95
C ILE A 155 10.21 -0.24 7.70
N LYS A 156 10.52 -1.20 8.56
CA LYS A 156 11.68 -2.10 8.42
C LYS A 156 11.21 -3.55 8.43
N PHE A 157 11.63 -4.32 7.43
CA PHE A 157 11.33 -5.75 7.37
C PHE A 157 12.53 -6.58 7.83
N LYS A 158 12.33 -7.50 8.78
CA LYS A 158 13.34 -8.45 9.24
C LYS A 158 12.66 -9.68 9.82
N ASN A 159 13.22 -10.87 9.61
CA ASN A 159 12.71 -12.12 10.21
C ASN A 159 11.20 -12.34 9.98
N ASN A 160 10.71 -12.00 8.79
CA ASN A 160 9.29 -12.11 8.42
C ASN A 160 8.32 -11.28 9.27
N THR A 161 8.81 -10.21 9.89
CA THR A 161 8.01 -9.19 10.58
C THR A 161 8.39 -7.79 10.09
N PHE A 162 7.47 -6.86 10.30
CA PHE A 162 7.63 -5.45 9.96
C PHE A 162 7.68 -4.65 11.26
N THR A 163 8.77 -3.94 11.51
CA THR A 163 8.84 -2.94 12.58
C THR A 163 8.49 -1.59 11.99
N VAL A 164 7.48 -0.94 12.56
CA VAL A 164 6.99 0.37 12.17
C VAL A 164 7.27 1.36 13.30
N ILE A 165 7.85 2.50 12.95
CA ILE A 165 8.04 3.64 13.86
C ILE A 165 7.35 4.84 13.23
N ARG A 166 6.26 5.31 13.84
CA ARG A 166 5.48 6.46 13.40
C ARG A 166 5.95 7.72 14.11
N ASN A 167 6.20 8.77 13.32
CA ASN A 167 6.55 10.11 13.77
C ASN A 167 5.51 11.10 13.22
N CYS A 168 5.09 12.07 14.05
CA CYS A 168 4.06 13.04 13.68
C CYS A 168 4.40 14.45 14.16
N LEU A 169 3.94 15.44 13.40
CA LEU A 169 4.02 16.87 13.71
C LEU A 169 2.69 17.54 13.31
N PRO A 170 1.97 18.22 14.23
CA PRO A 170 2.26 18.33 15.65
C PRO A 170 2.20 16.98 16.37
N LYS A 171 2.88 16.89 17.51
CA LYS A 171 3.04 15.62 18.24
C LYS A 171 1.66 15.11 18.67
N ASN A 172 1.40 13.82 18.44
CA ASN A 172 0.14 13.10 18.74
C ASN A 172 -1.07 13.41 17.81
N GLU A 173 -0.92 14.29 16.82
CA GLU A 173 -1.94 14.52 15.78
C GLU A 173 -1.54 13.80 14.49
N CYS A 174 -1.42 12.48 14.59
CA CYS A 174 -1.09 11.63 13.45
C CYS A 174 -2.32 11.45 12.56
N GLY A 175 -2.19 11.82 11.27
CA GLY A 175 -3.12 11.37 10.23
C GLY A 175 -3.00 9.86 9.97
N ASN A 176 -3.39 9.42 8.78
CA ASN A 176 -3.61 8.01 8.43
C ASN A 176 -2.37 7.09 8.38
N CYS A 177 -1.16 7.52 8.82
CA CYS A 177 -0.01 6.62 8.73
C CYS A 177 -0.08 5.47 9.72
N ILE A 178 0.48 4.33 9.30
CA ILE A 178 0.55 3.09 10.09
C ILE A 178 1.08 3.37 11.49
N GLU A 179 0.38 2.90 12.52
CA GLU A 179 0.83 3.08 13.89
C GLU A 179 2.16 2.38 14.18
N SER A 180 2.92 2.92 15.13
CA SER A 180 4.13 2.25 15.61
C SER A 180 3.82 0.87 16.21
N GLY A 181 4.64 -0.12 15.87
CA GLY A 181 4.45 -1.49 16.32
C GLY A 181 5.26 -2.51 15.51
N ILE A 182 5.09 -3.77 15.88
CA ILE A 182 5.58 -4.91 15.12
C ILE A 182 4.37 -5.57 14.46
N TYR A 183 4.47 -5.81 13.16
CA TYR A 183 3.42 -6.37 12.33
C TYR A 183 3.88 -7.65 11.64
N LYS A 184 2.90 -8.45 11.22
CA LYS A 184 3.12 -9.66 10.44
C LYS A 184 1.99 -9.85 9.44
N VAL A 185 2.33 -10.36 8.26
CA VAL A 185 1.32 -10.83 7.31
C VAL A 185 0.85 -12.22 7.73
N LYS A 186 -0.44 -12.37 8.01
CA LYS A 186 -1.08 -13.64 8.36
C LYS A 186 -2.46 -13.70 7.73
N ASN A 187 -2.76 -14.78 7.01
CA ASN A 187 -4.04 -15.01 6.35
C ASN A 187 -4.49 -13.84 5.45
N GLY A 188 -3.56 -13.29 4.65
CA GLY A 188 -3.85 -12.16 3.77
C GLY A 188 -4.08 -10.83 4.50
N LYS A 189 -3.75 -10.72 5.79
CA LYS A 189 -3.91 -9.48 6.57
C LYS A 189 -2.58 -9.03 7.16
N PHE A 190 -2.40 -7.73 7.29
CA PHE A 190 -1.27 -7.10 7.99
C PHE A 190 -1.66 -6.79 9.43
N ILE A 191 -1.22 -7.66 10.35
CA ILE A 191 -1.70 -7.68 11.73
C ILE A 191 -0.62 -7.14 12.66
N LYS A 192 -0.98 -6.19 13.53
CA LYS A 192 -0.13 -5.74 14.64
C LYS A 192 -0.01 -6.85 15.68
N ILE A 193 1.19 -7.36 15.90
CA ILE A 193 1.47 -8.42 16.87
C ILE A 193 2.06 -7.90 18.18
N LYS A 194 2.61 -6.68 18.18
CA LYS A 194 3.16 -6.04 19.38
C LYS A 194 3.14 -4.51 19.22
N SER A 195 2.80 -3.78 20.27
CA SER A 195 3.02 -2.33 20.32
C SER A 195 4.51 -2.03 20.54
N SER A 196 5.02 -1.01 19.87
CA SER A 196 6.34 -0.44 20.19
C SER A 196 6.13 0.69 21.18
N HIS A 197 6.77 0.61 22.35
CA HIS A 197 6.90 1.72 23.28
C HIS A 197 7.99 2.67 22.81
#